data_AF-A0A560HQ69-F1
#
_entry.id   AF-A0A560HQ69-F1
#
_cell.length_a   1.000
_cell.length_b   1.000
_cell.length_c   1.000
_cell.angle_alpha   90.00
_cell.angle_beta   90.00
_cell.angle_gamma   90.00
#
_symmetry.space_group_name_H-M   'P 1'
#
loop_
_entity.id
_entity.type
_entity.pdbx_description
1 polymer ?
#
loop_
_entity_poly.entity_id
_entity_poly.type
_entity_poly.pdbx_seq_one_letter_code
_entity_poly.pdbx_strand_id
1 'polypeptide(L)' 'MSTLKDILNGLKTTIELNSKVVSVSNAVSELTKDMRNLDRRLVRVETIIEIARPDGAVLRIANPTKENE' A
#
# COMPACT_ATOMS: atom_id res chain seq x y z
N MET A 1 -38.14 24.10 -2.96
CA MET A 1 -36.72 24.15 -3.36
C MET A 1 -36.63 23.65 -4.80
N SER A 2 -35.79 24.26 -5.64
CA SER A 2 -35.74 23.94 -7.07
C SER A 2 -35.00 22.63 -7.29
N THR A 3 -35.68 21.63 -7.88
CA THR A 3 -35.13 20.31 -8.23
C THR A 3 -33.86 20.39 -9.08
N LEU A 4 -33.73 21.40 -9.93
CA LEU A 4 -32.53 21.64 -10.74
C LEU A 4 -31.31 22.01 -9.88
N LYS A 5 -31.52 22.79 -8.80
CA LYS A 5 -30.44 23.19 -7.89
C LYS A 5 -29.88 21.98 -7.12
N ASP A 6 -30.76 21.06 -6.74
CA ASP A 6 -30.37 19.84 -6.03
C ASP A 6 -29.58 18.88 -6.93
N ILE A 7 -29.98 18.76 -8.21
CA ILE A 7 -29.23 17.99 -9.22
C ILE A 7 -27.82 18.55 -9.43
N LEU A 8 -27.69 19.87 -9.58
CA LEU A 8 -26.39 20.52 -9.78
C LEU A 8 -25.46 20.35 -8.57
N ASN A 9 -26.02 20.44 -7.36
CA ASN A 9 -25.26 20.20 -6.13
C ASN A 9 -24.82 18.73 -6.01
N GLY A 10 -25.68 17.79 -6.40
CA GLY A 10 -25.35 16.36 -6.45
C GLY A 10 -24.19 16.09 -7.41
N LEU A 11 -24.27 16.61 -8.65
CA LEU A 11 -23.20 16.51 -9.64
C LEU A 11 -21.87 17.08 -9.14
N LYS A 12 -21.89 18.27 -8.53
CA LYS A 12 -20.69 18.87 -7.94
C LYS A 12 -20.07 17.97 -6.88
N THR A 13 -20.90 17.43 -5.99
CA THR A 13 -20.46 16.54 -4.92
C THR A 13 -19.86 15.25 -5.49
N THR A 14 -20.48 14.66 -6.51
CA THR A 14 -19.96 13.47 -7.18
C THR A 14 -18.61 13.72 -7.84
N ILE A 15 -18.42 14.87 -8.49
CA ILE A 15 -17.15 15.24 -9.11
C ILE A 15 -16.05 15.39 -8.05
N GLU A 16 -16.34 16.08 -6.94
CA GLU A 16 -15.41 16.25 -5.83
C GLU A 16 -15.04 14.92 -5.17
N LEU A 17 -16.02 14.03 -4.98
CA LEU A 17 -15.80 12.69 -4.47
C LEU A 17 -14.91 11.87 -5.42
N ASN A 18 -15.18 11.91 -6.73
CA ASN A 18 -14.36 11.20 -7.71
C ASN A 18 -12.90 11.67 -7.66
N SER A 19 -12.67 12.99 -7.58
CA SER A 19 -11.32 13.54 -7.45
C SER A 19 -10.61 13.05 -6.18
N LYS A 20 -11.31 13.00 -5.05
CA LYS A 20 -10.75 12.48 -3.79
C LYS A 20 -10.45 10.98 -3.87
N VAL A 21 -11.34 10.20 -4.48
CA VAL A 21 -11.14 8.75 -4.68
C VAL A 21 -9.91 8.48 -5.54
N VAL A 22 -9.72 9.23 -6.63
CA VAL A 22 -8.52 9.12 -7.47
C VAL A 22 -7.25 9.45 -6.69
N SER A 23 -7.27 10.52 -5.88
CA SER A 23 -6.13 10.86 -5.01
C SER A 23 -5.79 9.75 -4.02
N VAL A 24 -6.78 9.15 -3.38
CA VAL A 24 -6.58 8.04 -2.44
C VAL A 24 -6.06 6.81 -3.17
N SER A 25 -6.61 6.48 -4.34
CA SER A 25 -6.16 5.35 -5.16
C SER A 25 -4.68 5.49 -5.53
N ASN A 26 -4.26 6.69 -5.93
CA ASN A 26 -2.85 6.97 -6.23
C ASN A 26 -1.95 6.81 -4.99
N ALA A 27 -2.36 7.34 -3.84
CA ALA A 27 -1.61 7.21 -2.59
C ALA A 27 -1.46 5.74 -2.15
N VAL A 28 -2.53 4.94 -2.29
CA VAL A 28 -2.50 3.50 -1.99
C VAL A 28 -1.58 2.75 -2.96
N SER A 29 -1.56 3.15 -4.24
CA SER A 29 -0.65 2.58 -5.24
C SER A 29 0.82 2.83 -4.88
N GLU A 30 1.17 4.05 -4.48
CA GLU A 30 2.53 4.38 -4.02
C GLU A 30 2.89 3.63 -2.72
N LEU A 31 1.98 3.57 -1.74
CA LEU A 31 2.19 2.79 -0.52
C LEU A 31 2.47 1.31 -0.82
N THR A 32 1.79 0.74 -1.80
CA THR A 32 2.02 -0.64 -2.24
C THR A 32 3.43 -0.82 -2.83
N LYS A 33 3.93 0.16 -3.59
CA LYS A 33 5.30 0.13 -4.11
C LYS A 33 6.33 0.23 -2.99
N ASP A 34 6.09 1.11 -2.01
CA ASP A 34 6.96 1.27 -0.84
C ASP A 34 7.03 0.00 0.00
N MET A 35 5.89 -0.67 0.23
CA MET A 35 5.86 -1.96 0.93
C MET A 35 6.68 -3.04 0.22
N ARG A 36 6.60 -3.12 -1.12
CA ARG A 36 7.44 -4.04 -1.91
C ARG A 36 8.93 -3.69 -1.84
N ASN A 37 9.27 -2.40 -1.72
CA ASN A 37 10.66 -1.98 -1.54
C ASN A 37 11.17 -2.37 -0.15
N LEU A 38 10.38 -2.11 0.90
CA LEU A 38 10.70 -2.49 2.27
C LEU A 38 10.89 -3.99 2.41
N ASP A 39 10.02 -4.80 1.80
CA ASP A 39 10.16 -6.26 1.76
C ASP A 39 11.52 -6.70 1.18
N ARG A 40 11.89 -6.19 -0.01
CA ARG A 40 13.20 -6.46 -0.61
C ARG A 40 14.37 -6.05 0.27
N ARG A 41 14.24 -4.94 1.01
CA ARG A 41 15.26 -4.47 1.94
C ARG A 41 15.36 -5.36 3.18
N LEU A 42 14.22 -5.83 3.71
CA LEU A 42 14.18 -6.76 4.82
C LEU A 42 14.87 -8.09 4.46
N VAL A 43 14.57 -8.64 3.29
CA VAL A 43 15.25 -9.86 2.80
C VAL A 43 16.76 -9.69 2.76
N ARG A 44 17.26 -8.55 2.24
CA ARG A 44 18.71 -8.28 2.23
C ARG A 44 19.30 -8.17 3.62
N VAL A 45 18.60 -7.55 4.56
CA VAL A 45 19.04 -7.42 5.95
C VAL A 45 19.10 -8.79 6.62
N GLU A 46 18.07 -9.62 6.43
CA GLU A 46 18.02 -11.02 6.86
C GLU A 46 19.22 -11.80 6.32
N THR A 47 19.49 -11.73 5.02
CA THR A 47 20.65 -12.39 4.40
C THR A 47 21.99 -11.91 4.96
N ILE A 48 22.18 -10.60 5.17
CA ILE A 48 23.42 -10.07 5.76
C ILE A 48 23.61 -10.62 7.18
N ILE A 49 22.55 -10.64 7.97
CA ILE A 49 22.59 -11.16 9.35
C ILE A 49 22.89 -12.65 9.34
N GLU A 50 22.30 -13.43 8.44
CA GLU A 50 22.57 -14.86 8.30
C GLU A 50 24.03 -15.14 7.94
N ILE A 51 24.60 -14.40 6.99
CA ILE A 51 26.01 -14.56 6.61
C ILE A 51 26.95 -14.14 7.75
N ALA A 52 26.61 -13.07 8.46
CA ALA A 52 27.44 -12.54 9.54
C ALA A 52 27.40 -13.39 10.81
N ARG A 53 26.37 -14.24 10.97
CA ARG A 53 26.17 -15.02 12.19
C ARG A 53 26.86 -16.39 12.08
N PRO A 54 27.88 -16.68 12.92
CA PRO A 54 28.67 -17.91 12.83
C PRO A 54 27.94 -19.16 13.33
N ASP A 55 26.77 -19.03 13.96
CA ASP A 55 25.96 -20.14 14.49
C ASP A 55 25.01 -20.76 13.45
N GLY A 56 24.95 -20.21 12.22
CA GLY A 56 24.09 -20.69 11.13
C GLY A 56 22.59 -20.47 11.36
N ALA A 57 22.19 -19.65 12.33
CA ALA A 57 20.78 -19.38 12.61
C ALA A 57 20.16 -18.41 11.59
N VAL A 58 19.05 -18.83 10.98
CA VAL A 58 18.23 -18.06 10.03
C VAL A 58 17.42 -17.00 10.77
N LEU A 59 17.50 -15.72 10.38
CA LEU A 59 16.74 -14.64 11.00
C LEU A 59 15.56 -14.21 10.12
N ARG A 60 14.42 -14.88 10.28
CA ARG A 60 13.18 -14.53 9.58
C ARG A 60 12.47 -13.33 10.19
N ILE A 61 12.65 -12.16 9.57
CA ILE A 61 11.94 -10.93 9.95
C ILE A 61 10.68 -10.75 9.07
N ALA A 62 10.78 -11.10 7.79
CA ALA A 62 9.63 -11.11 6.90
C ALA A 62 8.89 -12.45 7.04
N ASN A 63 7.61 -12.42 7.43
CA ASN A 63 6.76 -13.60 7.35
C ASN A 63 6.49 -13.87 5.87
N PRO A 64 6.81 -15.05 5.30
CA PRO A 64 6.39 -15.40 3.96
C PRO A 64 4.87 -15.30 3.96
N THR A 65 4.35 -14.33 3.22
CA THR A 65 2.91 -14.11 3.14
C THR A 65 2.33 -15.45 2.69
N LYS A 66 1.44 -16.02 3.51
CA LYS A 66 0.61 -17.15 3.05
C LYS A 66 -0.17 -16.62 1.85
N GLU A 67 0.32 -16.91 0.66
CA GLU A 67 -0.53 -16.97 -0.53
C GLU A 67 -1.56 -18.06 -0.20
N ASN A 68 -2.67 -17.64 0.40
CA ASN A 68 -3.84 -18.49 0.57
C ASN A 68 -4.40 -18.75 -0.83
N GLU A 69 -4.60 -20.03 -1.14
CA GLU A 69 -5.46 -20.52 -2.22
C GLU A 69 -6.82 -19.79 -2.28
#